data_AF-B4Q370-F1
#
_entry.id   AF-B4Q370-F1
#
_cell.length_a   1.000
_cell.length_b   1.000
_cell.length_c   1.000
_cell.angle_alpha   90.00
_cell.angle_beta   90.00
_cell.angle_gamma   90.00
#
_symmetry.space_group_name_H-M   'P 1'
#
loop_
_entity.id
_entity.type
_entity.pdbx_description
1 polymer ?
#
loop_
_entity_poly.entity_id
_entity_poly.type
_entity_poly.pdbx_seq_one_letter_code
_entity_poly.pdbx_strand_id
1 'polypeptide(L)'
;MDFPDKMDLENERVLKLIFPDGVPDNLRGNPELDNYLAKLGTCKVEQLKKEQTRLAEEARTILEQTQDLAISNYRTFITTAENSRSIFSEFLRSEQQLDTLVSKLPDLSVQCERFLQDSAELNEQRRLNSITLQKNAQLLEVLELPQLMERCIREGRYEEALELAAYATRLGQHQGHIPVVTSIVRSVEALWHTMLVQLVAQLRTDLQLPKCLQIVGYLRRMQAFGDNELRLKFLQARDAWLTSCLEAIPTGDAQQHLSKTIEITRINLFNIITQYRAIFPEDEGTLKTQSSLRPLQGVSCNGDRLFQAWLHNKINDFLQTLERDLQLGVGSVETVLGQCMYFGLSFSRVGADFRALMAPIFVGVIRRRFESSVEQVDDQFERELERFTLINKVALHSHARKQVDPEQESYAPPETLLDFYPLAALCNGYLSALNELRLCAPLALATDVTRCLQHSLQQAAQRVLAFYRQEQQAFAGSEREAFVRLCSCLAYDLVPYIQRCIHGVFPPQSLTVHLGISLLQLEQQQLTYLQQTRILEPLKHLLPTKALVQPQEKVMEAKPSTAVPVTAEG
;
A
#
# COMPACT_ATOMS: atom_id res chain seq x y z
N MET A 1 59.81 -76.62 -69.60
CA MET A 1 59.34 -77.51 -70.68
C MET A 1 60.56 -78.29 -71.12
N ASP A 2 60.70 -79.52 -70.63
CA ASP A 2 61.74 -80.46 -71.05
C ASP A 2 61.31 -81.15 -72.34
N PHE A 3 62.07 -80.98 -73.43
CA PHE A 3 61.97 -81.80 -74.63
C PHE A 3 63.05 -82.89 -74.55
N PRO A 4 62.71 -84.19 -74.51
CA PRO A 4 63.69 -85.24 -74.70
C PRO A 4 63.87 -85.48 -76.20
N ASP A 5 65.02 -85.04 -76.72
CA ASP A 5 65.50 -85.34 -78.07
C ASP A 5 65.74 -86.86 -78.19
N LYS A 6 64.93 -87.52 -79.03
CA LYS A 6 65.24 -88.87 -79.52
C LYS A 6 66.39 -88.74 -80.54
N MET A 7 67.63 -88.64 -80.07
CA MET A 7 68.78 -88.86 -80.95
C MET A 7 68.78 -90.31 -81.44
N ASP A 8 68.87 -90.49 -82.76
CA ASP A 8 69.01 -91.80 -83.40
C ASP A 8 70.24 -92.55 -82.87
N LEU A 9 70.05 -93.82 -82.51
CA LEU A 9 71.06 -94.71 -81.90
C LEU A 9 72.37 -94.83 -82.72
N GLU A 10 72.29 -94.53 -84.03
CA GLU A 10 73.43 -94.50 -84.95
C GLU A 10 74.29 -93.23 -84.78
N ASN A 11 73.67 -92.07 -84.56
CA ASN A 11 74.38 -90.80 -84.31
C ASN A 11 75.11 -90.82 -82.96
N GLU A 12 74.53 -91.47 -81.95
CA GLU A 12 75.14 -91.63 -80.63
C GLU A 12 76.44 -92.47 -80.68
N ARG A 13 76.49 -93.46 -81.59
CA ARG A 13 77.70 -94.26 -81.86
C ARG A 13 78.78 -93.44 -82.57
N VAL A 14 78.41 -92.60 -83.53
CA VAL A 14 79.35 -91.71 -84.24
C VAL A 14 79.90 -90.63 -83.31
N LEU A 15 79.08 -90.03 -82.46
CA LEU A 15 79.50 -89.07 -81.43
C LEU A 15 80.50 -89.68 -80.45
N LYS A 16 80.31 -90.93 -80.03
CA LYS A 16 81.31 -91.67 -79.22
C LYS A 16 82.62 -91.95 -79.95
N LEU A 17 82.61 -92.03 -81.29
CA LEU A 17 83.80 -92.24 -82.09
C LEU A 17 84.60 -90.93 -82.30
N ILE A 18 83.90 -89.81 -82.46
CA ILE A 18 84.50 -88.48 -82.68
C ILE A 18 84.96 -87.86 -81.35
N PHE A 19 84.19 -88.04 -80.26
CA PHE A 19 84.48 -87.53 -78.92
C PHE A 19 84.60 -88.69 -77.92
N PRO A 20 85.78 -89.33 -77.81
CA PRO A 20 85.98 -90.47 -76.89
C PRO A 20 85.77 -90.10 -75.41
N ASP A 21 85.91 -88.83 -75.03
CA ASP A 21 85.73 -88.33 -73.65
C ASP A 21 84.35 -87.68 -73.38
N GLY A 22 83.41 -87.75 -74.34
CA GLY A 22 82.07 -87.17 -74.25
C GLY A 22 81.91 -85.79 -74.91
N VAL A 23 80.67 -85.42 -75.23
CA VAL A 23 80.34 -84.18 -75.96
C VAL A 23 80.37 -82.96 -75.00
N PRO A 24 81.05 -81.85 -75.35
CA PRO A 24 81.08 -80.60 -74.56
C PRO A 24 79.68 -80.01 -74.26
N ASP A 25 79.48 -79.43 -73.05
CA ASP A 25 78.17 -78.93 -72.58
C ASP A 25 77.59 -77.78 -73.43
N ASN A 26 78.42 -77.01 -74.11
CA ASN A 26 78.00 -75.96 -75.05
C ASN A 26 77.49 -76.50 -76.40
N LEU A 27 77.63 -77.80 -76.66
CA LEU A 27 77.17 -78.49 -77.87
C LEU A 27 76.01 -79.46 -77.59
N ARG A 28 75.64 -79.67 -76.32
CA ARG A 28 74.48 -80.48 -75.93
C ARG A 28 73.18 -79.76 -76.28
N GLY A 29 72.33 -80.41 -77.08
CA GLY A 29 71.03 -79.88 -77.49
C GLY A 29 71.08 -78.79 -78.57
N ASN A 30 72.21 -78.66 -79.28
CA ASN A 30 72.30 -77.76 -80.42
C ASN A 30 71.83 -78.47 -81.71
N PRO A 31 70.69 -78.08 -82.31
CA PRO A 31 70.10 -78.75 -83.49
C PRO A 31 70.99 -78.67 -84.74
N GLU A 32 71.96 -77.76 -84.77
CA GLU A 32 72.91 -77.65 -85.88
C GLU A 32 73.97 -78.77 -85.87
N LEU A 33 74.26 -79.34 -84.69
CA LEU A 33 75.20 -80.44 -84.55
C LEU A 33 74.67 -81.72 -85.23
N ASP A 34 73.39 -82.03 -85.04
CA ASP A 34 72.74 -83.19 -85.66
C ASP A 34 72.67 -83.09 -87.19
N ASN A 35 72.38 -81.90 -87.70
CA ASN A 35 72.41 -81.62 -89.14
C ASN A 35 73.82 -81.76 -89.74
N TYR A 36 74.85 -81.43 -88.97
CA TYR A 36 76.23 -81.55 -89.43
C TYR A 36 76.74 -82.99 -89.38
N LEU A 37 76.35 -83.78 -88.36
CA LEU A 37 76.63 -85.21 -88.28
C LEU A 37 75.99 -86.00 -89.44
N ALA A 38 74.74 -85.66 -89.79
CA ALA A 38 74.06 -86.24 -90.96
C ALA A 38 74.80 -85.93 -92.27
N LYS A 39 75.37 -84.73 -92.42
CA LYS A 39 76.20 -84.36 -93.58
C LYS A 39 77.52 -85.16 -93.61
N LEU A 40 78.18 -85.34 -92.46
CA LEU A 40 79.40 -86.14 -92.33
C LEU A 40 79.21 -87.60 -92.76
N GLY A 41 78.05 -88.20 -92.46
CA GLY A 41 77.70 -89.57 -92.87
C GLY A 41 77.58 -89.78 -94.39
N THR A 42 77.39 -88.71 -95.17
CA THR A 42 77.25 -88.77 -96.64
C THR A 42 78.58 -88.52 -97.40
N CYS A 43 79.65 -88.17 -96.69
CA CYS A 43 80.93 -87.81 -97.30
C CYS A 43 81.80 -89.04 -97.61
N LYS A 44 82.42 -89.06 -98.80
CA LYS A 44 83.41 -90.09 -99.17
C LYS A 44 84.72 -89.87 -98.41
N VAL A 45 85.52 -90.92 -98.18
CA VAL A 45 86.76 -90.88 -97.38
C VAL A 45 87.75 -89.77 -97.79
N GLU A 46 87.83 -89.43 -99.09
CA GLU A 46 88.67 -88.33 -99.55
C GLU A 46 88.16 -86.92 -99.17
N GLN A 47 86.84 -86.76 -98.99
CA GLN A 47 86.21 -85.49 -98.59
C GLN A 47 86.35 -85.24 -97.09
N LEU A 48 86.25 -86.29 -96.27
CA LEU A 48 86.47 -86.22 -94.81
C LEU A 48 87.88 -85.74 -94.45
N LYS A 49 88.89 -86.08 -95.26
CA LYS A 49 90.28 -85.66 -95.05
C LYS A 49 90.53 -84.16 -95.31
N LYS A 50 89.68 -83.50 -96.12
CA LYS A 50 89.76 -82.06 -96.43
C LYS A 50 88.87 -81.19 -95.54
N GLU A 51 87.91 -81.79 -94.85
CA GLU A 51 86.93 -81.06 -94.02
C GLU A 51 87.59 -80.41 -92.79
N GLN A 52 88.60 -81.07 -92.18
CA GLN A 52 89.34 -80.51 -91.04
C GLN A 52 90.01 -79.17 -91.39
N THR A 53 90.63 -79.09 -92.57
CA THR A 53 91.24 -77.86 -93.06
C THR A 53 90.22 -76.76 -93.34
N ARG A 54 89.03 -77.10 -93.89
CA ARG A 54 87.97 -76.11 -94.15
C ARG A 54 87.44 -75.49 -92.86
N LEU A 55 87.16 -76.31 -91.85
CA LEU A 55 86.67 -75.85 -90.55
C LEU A 55 87.66 -74.94 -89.83
N ALA A 56 88.95 -75.24 -89.92
CA ALA A 56 89.99 -74.39 -89.33
C ALA A 56 90.05 -73.00 -89.99
N GLU A 57 89.84 -72.95 -91.31
CA GLU A 57 89.83 -71.70 -92.07
C GLU A 57 88.58 -70.86 -91.77
N GLU A 58 87.40 -71.50 -91.70
CA GLU A 58 86.13 -70.86 -91.37
C GLU A 58 86.08 -70.30 -89.94
N ALA A 59 86.60 -71.04 -88.96
CA ALA A 59 86.72 -70.56 -87.59
C ALA A 59 87.62 -69.32 -87.48
N ARG A 60 88.72 -69.26 -88.26
CA ARG A 60 89.60 -68.10 -88.31
C ARG A 60 88.87 -66.88 -88.88
N THR A 61 88.07 -67.05 -89.93
CA THR A 61 87.27 -65.97 -90.52
C THR A 61 86.22 -65.42 -89.56
N ILE A 62 85.51 -66.27 -88.82
CA ILE A 62 84.51 -65.83 -87.83
C ILE A 62 85.16 -65.04 -86.68
N LEU A 63 86.36 -65.46 -86.24
CA LEU A 63 87.07 -64.80 -85.16
C LEU A 63 87.55 -63.40 -85.59
N GLU A 64 88.06 -63.27 -86.81
CA GLU A 64 88.40 -61.98 -87.43
C GLU A 64 87.14 -61.09 -87.56
N GLN A 65 86.01 -61.63 -88.03
CA GLN A 65 84.75 -60.88 -88.12
C GLN A 65 84.22 -60.42 -86.76
N THR A 66 84.37 -61.24 -85.72
CA THR A 66 83.89 -60.90 -84.36
C THR A 66 84.77 -59.84 -83.72
N GLN A 67 86.09 -59.90 -83.93
CA GLN A 67 87.01 -58.84 -83.51
C GLN A 67 86.73 -57.53 -84.26
N ASP A 68 86.54 -57.57 -85.58
CA ASP A 68 86.16 -56.39 -86.35
C ASP A 68 84.81 -55.83 -85.91
N LEU A 69 83.83 -56.67 -85.55
CA LEU A 69 82.54 -56.20 -85.03
C LEU A 69 82.67 -55.54 -83.65
N ALA A 70 83.46 -56.14 -82.75
CA ALA A 70 83.73 -55.59 -81.42
C ALA A 70 84.50 -54.27 -81.49
N ILE A 71 85.47 -54.15 -82.40
CA ILE A 71 86.27 -52.94 -82.59
C ILE A 71 85.46 -51.87 -83.34
N SER A 72 84.70 -52.24 -84.38
CA SER A 72 83.87 -51.27 -85.12
C SER A 72 82.73 -50.69 -84.26
N ASN A 73 82.21 -51.46 -83.31
CA ASN A 73 81.05 -51.07 -82.49
C ASN A 73 81.34 -50.87 -80.99
N TYR A 74 82.60 -50.76 -80.56
CA TYR A 74 82.94 -50.59 -79.13
C TYR A 74 82.22 -49.40 -78.48
N ARG A 75 82.00 -48.32 -79.25
CA ARG A 75 81.34 -47.11 -78.78
C ARG A 75 79.90 -47.38 -78.33
N THR A 76 79.17 -48.22 -79.07
CA THR A 76 77.78 -48.59 -78.73
C THR A 76 77.72 -49.39 -77.43
N PHE A 77 78.70 -50.25 -77.16
CA PHE A 77 78.77 -50.99 -75.89
C PHE A 77 79.02 -50.07 -74.70
N ILE A 78 79.93 -49.10 -74.82
CA ILE A 78 80.18 -48.12 -73.76
C ILE A 78 78.93 -47.29 -73.50
N THR A 79 78.29 -46.75 -74.54
CA THR A 79 77.07 -45.94 -74.38
C THR A 79 75.93 -46.73 -73.72
N THR A 80 75.76 -48.01 -74.08
CA THR A 80 74.74 -48.87 -73.45
C THR A 80 75.04 -49.13 -71.98
N ALA A 81 76.30 -49.33 -71.61
CA ALA A 81 76.70 -49.51 -70.21
C ALA A 81 76.53 -48.22 -69.40
N GLU A 82 76.90 -47.06 -69.95
CA GLU A 82 76.73 -45.75 -69.31
C GLU A 82 75.25 -45.40 -69.11
N ASN A 83 74.41 -45.62 -70.14
CA ASN A 83 72.96 -45.42 -70.05
C ASN A 83 72.33 -46.34 -69.00
N SER A 84 72.75 -47.60 -68.92
CA SER A 84 72.27 -48.55 -67.91
C SER A 84 72.62 -48.09 -66.49
N ARG A 85 73.84 -47.56 -66.29
CA ARG A 85 74.26 -47.00 -65.00
C ARG A 85 73.46 -45.75 -64.62
N SER A 86 73.20 -44.87 -65.59
CA SER A 86 72.39 -43.66 -65.37
C SER A 86 70.95 -44.00 -64.97
N ILE A 87 70.34 -44.99 -65.64
CA ILE A 87 69.00 -45.48 -65.30
C ILE A 87 68.98 -46.02 -63.87
N PHE A 88 69.97 -46.83 -63.49
CA PHE A 88 70.07 -47.37 -62.14
C PHE A 88 70.17 -46.28 -61.06
N SER A 89 70.95 -45.22 -61.30
CA SER A 89 71.02 -44.09 -60.37
C SER A 89 69.72 -43.31 -60.25
N GLU A 90 68.98 -43.12 -61.35
CA GLU A 90 67.68 -42.44 -61.32
C GLU A 90 66.60 -43.27 -60.60
N PHE A 91 66.66 -44.60 -60.71
CA PHE A 91 65.81 -45.50 -59.94
C PHE A 91 66.07 -45.39 -58.44
N LEU A 92 67.34 -45.42 -58.00
CA LEU A 92 67.71 -45.22 -56.60
C LEU A 92 67.25 -43.86 -56.06
N ARG A 93 67.36 -42.81 -56.88
CA ARG A 93 66.87 -41.48 -56.49
C ARG A 93 65.34 -41.47 -56.34
N SER A 94 64.63 -42.15 -57.23
CA SER A 94 63.17 -42.25 -57.19
C SER A 94 62.70 -43.04 -55.96
N GLU A 95 63.43 -44.10 -55.58
CA GLU A 95 63.18 -44.88 -54.36
C GLU A 95 63.33 -44.00 -53.11
N GLN A 96 64.42 -43.23 -52.99
CA GLN A 96 64.62 -42.30 -51.86
C GLN A 96 63.54 -41.22 -51.75
N GLN A 97 63.08 -40.69 -52.90
CA GLN A 97 61.98 -39.72 -52.94
C GLN A 97 60.65 -40.36 -52.54
N LEU A 98 60.41 -41.60 -52.95
CA LEU A 98 59.21 -42.36 -52.58
C LEU A 98 59.19 -42.65 -51.07
N ASP A 99 60.31 -43.05 -50.48
CA ASP A 99 60.43 -43.25 -49.04
C ASP A 99 60.16 -41.97 -48.25
N THR A 100 60.68 -40.84 -48.74
CA THR A 100 60.43 -39.52 -48.13
C THR A 100 58.95 -39.14 -48.20
N LEU A 101 58.28 -39.47 -49.31
CA LEU A 101 56.84 -39.23 -49.47
C LEU A 101 56.03 -40.12 -48.54
N VAL A 102 56.35 -41.42 -48.49
CA VAL A 102 55.70 -42.40 -47.62
C VAL A 102 55.86 -42.02 -46.15
N SER A 103 57.02 -41.47 -45.74
CA SER A 103 57.23 -41.05 -44.36
C SER A 103 56.47 -39.77 -43.98
N LYS A 104 56.30 -38.82 -44.92
CA LYS A 104 55.68 -37.50 -44.62
C LYS A 104 54.18 -37.44 -44.86
N LEU A 105 53.61 -38.36 -45.65
CA LEU A 105 52.17 -38.40 -45.93
C LEU A 105 51.31 -38.59 -44.65
N PRO A 106 51.68 -39.49 -43.71
CA PRO A 106 50.93 -39.67 -42.48
C PRO A 106 50.97 -38.42 -41.58
N ASP A 107 52.12 -37.77 -41.44
CA ASP A 107 52.25 -36.53 -40.68
C ASP A 107 51.37 -35.43 -41.26
N LEU A 108 51.32 -35.29 -42.60
CA LEU A 108 50.42 -34.36 -43.27
C LEU A 108 48.95 -34.71 -43.00
N SER A 109 48.58 -36.00 -43.08
CA SER A 109 47.22 -36.46 -42.80
C SER A 109 46.77 -36.09 -41.37
N VAL A 110 47.63 -36.35 -40.38
CA VAL A 110 47.35 -36.02 -38.96
C VAL A 110 47.21 -34.51 -38.77
N GLN A 111 48.06 -33.70 -39.40
CA GLN A 111 47.93 -32.24 -39.31
C GLN A 111 46.68 -31.71 -40.01
N CYS A 112 46.28 -32.30 -41.14
CA CYS A 112 45.03 -31.97 -41.82
C CYS A 112 43.80 -32.33 -40.97
N GLU A 113 43.80 -33.49 -40.30
CA GLU A 113 42.72 -33.87 -39.38
C GLU A 113 42.60 -32.92 -38.20
N ARG A 114 43.73 -32.54 -37.58
CA ARG A 114 43.75 -31.52 -36.52
C ARG A 114 43.26 -30.17 -37.02
N PHE A 115 43.72 -29.73 -38.19
CA PHE A 115 43.26 -28.49 -38.80
C PHE A 115 41.76 -28.50 -39.07
N LEU A 116 41.19 -29.62 -39.55
CA LEU A 116 39.75 -29.75 -39.77
C LEU A 116 38.98 -29.66 -38.45
N GLN A 117 39.48 -30.29 -37.38
CA GLN A 117 38.87 -30.22 -36.05
C GLN A 117 38.92 -28.80 -35.47
N ASP A 118 40.09 -28.17 -35.48
CA ASP A 118 40.29 -26.81 -34.97
C ASP A 118 39.49 -25.79 -35.81
N SER A 119 39.46 -25.97 -37.14
CA SER A 119 38.67 -25.13 -38.02
C SER A 119 37.17 -25.30 -37.79
N ALA A 120 36.69 -26.50 -37.44
CA ALA A 120 35.28 -26.71 -37.12
C ALA A 120 34.88 -25.99 -35.82
N GLU A 121 35.70 -26.09 -34.76
CA GLU A 121 35.47 -25.38 -33.50
C GLU A 121 35.51 -23.86 -33.71
N LEU A 122 36.50 -23.36 -34.44
CA LEU A 122 36.64 -21.94 -34.73
C LEU A 122 35.47 -21.42 -35.58
N ASN A 123 35.01 -22.21 -36.55
CA ASN A 123 33.86 -21.83 -37.37
C ASN A 123 32.57 -21.82 -36.55
N GLU A 124 32.40 -22.75 -35.60
CA GLU A 124 31.27 -22.74 -34.67
C GLU A 124 31.32 -21.53 -33.72
N GLN A 125 32.49 -21.20 -33.16
CA GLN A 125 32.66 -19.99 -32.34
C GLN A 125 32.39 -18.72 -33.14
N ARG A 126 32.86 -18.63 -34.40
CA ARG A 126 32.54 -17.50 -35.29
C ARG A 126 31.06 -17.44 -35.61
N ARG A 127 30.40 -18.58 -35.83
CA ARG A 127 28.96 -18.67 -36.07
C ARG A 127 28.19 -18.15 -34.87
N LEU A 128 28.52 -18.60 -33.65
CA LEU A 128 27.91 -18.12 -32.40
C LEU A 128 28.14 -16.61 -32.23
N ASN A 129 29.38 -16.14 -32.38
CA ASN A 129 29.70 -14.71 -32.27
C ASN A 129 28.95 -13.85 -33.30
N SER A 130 28.83 -14.33 -34.54
CA SER A 130 28.06 -13.65 -35.59
C SER A 130 26.57 -13.54 -35.23
N ILE A 131 25.98 -14.64 -34.73
CA ILE A 131 24.58 -14.65 -34.27
C ILE A 131 24.39 -13.71 -33.08
N THR A 132 25.28 -13.75 -32.08
CA THR A 132 25.23 -12.85 -30.92
C THR A 132 25.35 -11.40 -31.34
N LEU A 133 26.24 -11.07 -32.28
CA LEU A 133 26.38 -9.70 -32.80
C LEU A 133 25.13 -9.25 -33.56
N GLN A 134 24.55 -10.13 -34.39
CA GLN A 134 23.32 -9.84 -35.12
C GLN A 134 22.12 -9.63 -34.19
N LYS A 135 22.09 -10.30 -33.04
CA LYS A 135 21.02 -10.23 -32.04
C LYS A 135 21.35 -9.34 -30.83
N ASN A 136 22.47 -8.64 -30.85
CA ASN A 136 22.96 -7.86 -29.71
C ASN A 136 21.94 -6.82 -29.24
N ALA A 137 21.32 -6.07 -30.15
CA ALA A 137 20.31 -5.07 -29.79
C ALA A 137 19.14 -5.67 -29.01
N GLN A 138 18.62 -6.83 -29.43
CA GLN A 138 17.52 -7.52 -28.76
C GLN A 138 17.94 -8.08 -27.39
N LEU A 139 19.19 -8.51 -27.25
CA LEU A 139 19.74 -8.94 -25.96
C LEU A 139 19.89 -7.75 -25.01
N LEU A 140 20.33 -6.60 -25.51
CA LEU A 140 20.47 -5.39 -24.72
C LEU A 140 19.11 -4.91 -24.19
N GLU A 141 18.07 -4.92 -25.02
CA GLU A 141 16.70 -4.58 -24.59
C GLU A 141 16.25 -5.43 -23.38
N VAL A 142 16.55 -6.74 -23.39
CA VAL A 142 16.22 -7.63 -22.27
C VAL A 142 17.06 -7.32 -21.02
N LEU A 143 18.35 -7.01 -21.20
CA LEU A 143 19.26 -6.65 -20.11
C LEU A 143 18.90 -5.29 -19.47
N GLU A 144 18.32 -4.38 -20.25
CA GLU A 144 17.92 -3.04 -19.80
C GLU A 144 16.52 -3.00 -19.16
N LEU A 145 15.73 -4.09 -19.18
CA LEU A 145 14.39 -4.14 -18.59
C LEU A 145 14.32 -3.63 -17.15
N PRO A 146 15.21 -4.01 -16.22
CA PRO A 146 15.15 -3.50 -14.85
C PRO A 146 15.40 -1.98 -14.80
N GLN A 147 16.35 -1.48 -15.59
CA GLN A 147 16.66 -0.04 -15.63
C GLN A 147 15.49 0.76 -16.22
N LEU A 148 14.84 0.22 -17.26
CA LEU A 148 13.67 0.84 -17.86
C LEU A 148 12.50 0.88 -16.85
N MET A 149 12.24 -0.24 -16.16
CA MET A 149 11.20 -0.30 -15.13
C MET A 149 11.49 0.68 -13.98
N GLU A 150 12.75 0.79 -13.54
CA GLU A 150 13.14 1.75 -12.50
C GLU A 150 12.84 3.20 -12.94
N ARG A 151 13.15 3.57 -14.19
CA ARG A 151 12.81 4.89 -14.75
C ARG A 151 11.30 5.12 -14.81
N CYS A 152 10.52 4.15 -15.28
CA CYS A 152 9.06 4.24 -15.32
C CYS A 152 8.47 4.44 -13.90
N ILE A 153 8.98 3.74 -12.89
CA ILE A 153 8.56 3.92 -11.49
C ILE A 153 8.88 5.33 -10.99
N ARG A 154 10.10 5.81 -11.24
CA ARG A 154 10.56 7.14 -10.81
C ARG A 154 9.78 8.27 -11.46
N GLU A 155 9.41 8.10 -12.73
CA GLU A 155 8.62 9.07 -13.50
C GLU A 155 7.10 8.94 -13.26
N GLY A 156 6.67 7.97 -12.45
CA GLY A 156 5.25 7.75 -12.10
C GLY A 156 4.42 7.09 -13.21
N ARG A 157 5.07 6.53 -14.25
CA ARG A 157 4.43 5.76 -15.32
C ARG A 157 4.23 4.31 -14.89
N TYR A 158 3.30 4.11 -13.94
CA TYR A 158 3.03 2.79 -13.35
C TYR A 158 2.39 1.79 -14.31
N GLU A 159 1.68 2.26 -15.35
CA GLU A 159 1.11 1.40 -16.39
C GLU A 159 2.21 0.62 -17.15
N GLU A 160 3.19 1.35 -17.67
CA GLU A 160 4.33 0.78 -18.39
C GLU A 160 5.15 -0.15 -17.48
N ALA A 161 5.35 0.25 -16.21
CA ALA A 161 6.06 -0.58 -15.24
C ALA A 161 5.36 -1.92 -14.98
N LEU A 162 4.02 -1.94 -14.95
CA LEU A 162 3.22 -3.17 -14.82
C LEU A 162 3.37 -4.07 -16.05
N GLU A 163 3.37 -3.50 -17.25
CA GLU A 163 3.57 -4.26 -18.50
C GLU A 163 4.97 -4.88 -18.56
N LEU A 164 6.00 -4.12 -18.18
CA LEU A 164 7.38 -4.59 -18.10
C LEU A 164 7.53 -5.74 -17.08
N ALA A 165 6.88 -5.62 -15.92
CA ALA A 165 6.87 -6.69 -14.92
C ALA A 165 6.19 -7.96 -15.47
N ALA A 166 5.04 -7.83 -16.12
CA ALA A 166 4.35 -8.97 -16.75
C ALA A 166 5.17 -9.62 -17.88
N TYR A 167 5.93 -8.83 -18.63
CA TYR A 167 6.86 -9.34 -19.63
C TYR A 167 8.02 -10.12 -18.98
N ALA A 168 8.67 -9.56 -17.95
CA ALA A 168 9.77 -10.22 -17.25
C ALA A 168 9.33 -11.55 -16.59
N THR A 169 8.15 -11.58 -15.96
CA THR A 169 7.60 -12.80 -15.37
C THR A 169 7.35 -13.89 -16.42
N ARG A 170 6.79 -13.53 -17.58
CA ARG A 170 6.63 -14.46 -18.72
C ARG A 170 7.98 -14.96 -19.24
N LEU A 171 8.97 -14.08 -19.35
CA LEU A 171 10.32 -14.45 -19.77
C LEU A 171 10.95 -15.46 -18.79
N GLY A 172 10.78 -15.26 -17.48
CA GLY A 172 11.23 -16.18 -16.44
C GLY A 172 10.55 -17.56 -16.52
N GLN A 173 9.24 -17.59 -16.81
CA GLN A 173 8.50 -18.85 -16.97
C GLN A 173 8.97 -19.67 -18.17
N HIS A 174 9.30 -19.01 -19.30
CA HIS A 174 9.74 -19.70 -20.51
C HIS A 174 11.24 -20.03 -20.53
N GLN A 175 12.08 -19.17 -19.96
CA GLN A 175 13.55 -19.23 -20.10
C GLN A 175 14.28 -19.29 -18.75
N GLY A 176 13.65 -19.88 -17.73
CA GLY A 176 14.17 -19.96 -16.36
C GLY A 176 15.46 -20.78 -16.18
N HIS A 177 15.93 -21.48 -17.22
CA HIS A 177 17.20 -22.22 -17.19
C HIS A 177 18.43 -21.30 -17.33
N ILE A 178 18.26 -20.07 -17.82
CA ILE A 178 19.36 -19.12 -18.04
C ILE A 178 19.58 -18.28 -16.79
N PRO A 179 20.75 -18.33 -16.13
CA PRO A 179 21.01 -17.61 -14.87
C PRO A 179 20.82 -16.10 -14.97
N VAL A 180 21.16 -15.50 -16.12
CA VAL A 180 20.99 -14.06 -16.37
C VAL A 180 19.51 -13.67 -16.37
N VAL A 181 18.65 -14.48 -17.00
CA VAL A 181 17.20 -14.24 -17.01
C VAL A 181 16.65 -14.35 -15.59
N THR A 182 17.06 -15.35 -14.82
CA THR A 182 16.68 -15.47 -13.40
C THR A 182 17.10 -14.25 -12.58
N SER A 183 18.29 -13.69 -12.84
CA SER A 183 18.75 -12.46 -12.19
C SER A 183 17.88 -11.26 -12.54
N ILE A 184 17.52 -11.08 -13.82
CA ILE A 184 16.64 -10.00 -14.29
C ILE A 184 15.27 -10.08 -13.61
N VAL A 185 14.67 -11.27 -13.56
CA VAL A 185 13.36 -11.49 -12.93
C VAL A 185 13.41 -11.09 -11.45
N ARG A 186 14.45 -11.49 -10.71
CA ARG A 186 14.63 -11.07 -9.31
C ARG A 186 14.78 -9.55 -9.15
N SER A 187 15.52 -8.90 -10.04
CA SER A 187 15.64 -7.44 -10.02
C SER A 187 14.30 -6.74 -10.28
N VAL A 188 13.52 -7.24 -11.23
CA VAL A 188 12.16 -6.76 -11.52
C VAL A 188 11.21 -6.99 -10.34
N GLU A 189 11.29 -8.14 -9.68
CA GLU A 189 10.53 -8.41 -8.45
C GLU A 189 10.90 -7.43 -7.33
N ALA A 190 12.17 -7.07 -7.16
CA ALA A 190 12.56 -6.05 -6.17
C ALA A 190 11.99 -4.66 -6.49
N LEU A 191 11.99 -4.27 -7.78
CA LEU A 191 11.38 -3.02 -8.25
C LEU A 191 9.86 -3.03 -8.09
N TRP A 192 9.22 -4.18 -8.29
CA TRP A 192 7.79 -4.38 -8.04
C TRP A 192 7.41 -4.09 -6.58
N HIS A 193 8.17 -4.60 -5.62
CA HIS A 193 7.95 -4.29 -4.20
C HIS A 193 8.16 -2.81 -3.89
N THR A 194 9.16 -2.18 -4.53
CA THR A 194 9.41 -0.74 -4.38
C THR A 194 8.22 0.08 -4.89
N MET A 195 7.68 -0.28 -6.06
CA MET A 195 6.48 0.33 -6.64
C MET A 195 5.26 0.17 -5.72
N LEU A 196 5.07 -1.02 -5.14
CA LEU A 196 3.97 -1.28 -4.19
C LEU A 196 4.05 -0.33 -2.99
N VAL A 197 5.22 -0.17 -2.38
CA VAL A 197 5.44 0.73 -1.24
C VAL A 197 5.17 2.19 -1.63
N GLN A 198 5.62 2.63 -2.81
CA GLN A 198 5.37 3.98 -3.29
C GLN A 198 3.88 4.26 -3.54
N LEU A 199 3.15 3.32 -4.14
CA LEU A 199 1.70 3.45 -4.38
C LEU A 199 0.92 3.53 -3.06
N VAL A 200 1.26 2.69 -2.08
CA VAL A 200 0.65 2.75 -0.74
C VAL A 200 1.01 4.05 -0.02
N ALA A 201 2.23 4.56 -0.18
CA ALA A 201 2.64 5.85 0.37
C ALA A 201 1.85 7.01 -0.24
N GLN A 202 1.56 6.99 -1.54
CA GLN A 202 0.69 7.99 -2.17
C GLN A 202 -0.72 7.98 -1.60
N LEU A 203 -1.27 6.83 -1.19
CA LEU A 203 -2.58 6.79 -0.53
C LEU A 203 -2.61 7.53 0.83
N ARG A 204 -1.44 7.86 1.41
CA ARG A 204 -1.30 8.63 2.65
C ARG A 204 -1.19 10.14 2.42
N THR A 205 -1.37 10.62 1.19
CA THR A 205 -1.40 12.05 0.88
C THR A 205 -2.81 12.53 0.56
N ASP A 206 -2.98 13.86 0.52
CA ASP A 206 -4.22 14.45 0.00
C ASP A 206 -4.37 14.08 -1.48
N LEU A 207 -5.50 13.46 -1.82
CA LEU A 207 -5.74 12.92 -3.16
C LEU A 207 -7.20 13.09 -3.55
N GLN A 208 -7.37 13.43 -4.83
CA GLN A 208 -8.68 13.47 -5.48
C GLN A 208 -9.15 12.07 -5.87
N LEU A 209 -10.46 11.86 -5.91
CA LEU A 209 -11.09 10.57 -6.24
C LEU A 209 -10.51 9.89 -7.51
N PRO A 210 -10.28 10.58 -8.64
CA PRO A 210 -9.73 9.94 -9.85
C PRO A 210 -8.35 9.31 -9.61
N LYS A 211 -7.48 9.98 -8.85
CA LYS A 211 -6.14 9.47 -8.56
C LYS A 211 -6.20 8.29 -7.59
N CYS A 212 -7.13 8.31 -6.62
CA CYS A 212 -7.38 7.16 -5.74
C CYS A 212 -7.81 5.93 -6.53
N LEU A 213 -8.75 6.10 -7.48
CA LEU A 213 -9.21 5.02 -8.36
C LEU A 213 -8.07 4.46 -9.22
N GLN A 214 -7.21 5.33 -9.76
CA GLN A 214 -6.02 4.89 -10.52
C GLN A 214 -5.06 4.08 -9.65
N ILE A 215 -4.69 4.58 -8.47
CA ILE A 215 -3.76 3.90 -7.56
C ILE A 215 -4.32 2.54 -7.13
N VAL A 216 -5.58 2.49 -6.69
CA VAL A 216 -6.21 1.22 -6.30
C VAL A 216 -6.36 0.29 -7.51
N GLY A 217 -6.61 0.82 -8.70
CA GLY A 217 -6.60 0.06 -9.95
C GLY A 217 -5.24 -0.57 -10.27
N TYR A 218 -4.13 0.15 -10.03
CA TYR A 218 -2.78 -0.42 -10.13
C TYR A 218 -2.59 -1.53 -9.09
N LEU A 219 -2.94 -1.30 -7.83
CA LEU A 219 -2.82 -2.30 -6.75
C LEU A 219 -3.64 -3.57 -7.03
N ARG A 220 -4.84 -3.45 -7.61
CA ARG A 220 -5.66 -4.59 -8.05
C ARG A 220 -4.97 -5.39 -9.16
N ARG A 221 -4.39 -4.71 -10.15
CA ARG A 221 -3.66 -5.37 -11.25
C ARG A 221 -2.34 -6.00 -10.80
N MET A 222 -1.72 -5.44 -9.77
CA MET A 222 -0.59 -6.07 -9.10
C MET A 222 -0.98 -7.37 -8.37
N GLN A 223 -2.27 -7.58 -8.08
CA GLN A 223 -2.75 -8.74 -7.29
C GLN A 223 -2.00 -8.90 -5.96
N ALA A 224 -1.49 -7.79 -5.41
CA ALA A 224 -0.66 -7.80 -4.21
C ALA A 224 -1.48 -8.05 -2.93
N PHE A 225 -2.80 -7.82 -2.99
CA PHE A 225 -3.72 -7.89 -1.85
C PHE A 225 -5.02 -8.57 -2.26
N GLY A 226 -5.64 -9.32 -1.36
CA GLY A 226 -7.04 -9.73 -1.49
C GLY A 226 -8.00 -8.54 -1.33
N ASP A 227 -9.28 -8.67 -1.73
CA ASP A 227 -10.23 -7.54 -1.68
C ASP A 227 -10.36 -6.93 -0.27
N ASN A 228 -10.54 -7.77 0.76
CA ASN A 228 -10.62 -7.33 2.14
C ASN A 228 -9.32 -6.70 2.66
N GLU A 229 -8.16 -7.22 2.22
CA GLU A 229 -6.86 -6.68 2.61
C GLU A 229 -6.63 -5.32 1.94
N LEU A 230 -7.04 -5.16 0.68
CA LEU A 230 -6.98 -3.90 -0.04
C LEU A 230 -7.89 -2.83 0.60
N ARG A 231 -9.13 -3.21 0.99
CA ARG A 231 -10.04 -2.35 1.77
C ARG A 231 -9.37 -1.88 3.07
N LEU A 232 -8.77 -2.81 3.82
CA LEU A 232 -8.07 -2.49 5.07
C LEU A 232 -6.86 -1.58 4.84
N LYS A 233 -6.00 -1.89 3.86
CA LYS A 233 -4.82 -1.07 3.53
C LYS A 233 -5.21 0.33 3.08
N PHE A 234 -6.28 0.45 2.29
CA PHE A 234 -6.82 1.74 1.89
C PHE A 234 -7.26 2.55 3.11
N LEU A 235 -8.07 1.97 4.00
CA LEU A 235 -8.52 2.65 5.21
C LEU A 235 -7.35 3.01 6.13
N GLN A 236 -6.37 2.12 6.33
CA GLN A 236 -5.16 2.42 7.13
C GLN A 236 -4.36 3.59 6.55
N ALA A 237 -4.19 3.66 5.22
CA ALA A 237 -3.46 4.74 4.58
C ALA A 237 -4.20 6.07 4.71
N ARG A 238 -5.52 6.07 4.52
CA ARG A 238 -6.37 7.26 4.67
C ARG A 238 -6.51 7.71 6.11
N ASP A 239 -6.55 6.78 7.04
CA ASP A 239 -6.55 7.05 8.48
C ASP A 239 -5.26 7.74 8.91
N ALA A 240 -4.10 7.20 8.50
CA ALA A 240 -2.81 7.81 8.80
C ALA A 240 -2.70 9.25 8.25
N TRP A 241 -3.23 9.49 7.05
CA TRP A 241 -3.29 10.84 6.49
C TRP A 241 -4.17 11.77 7.33
N LEU A 242 -5.41 11.35 7.62
CA LEU A 242 -6.36 12.12 8.43
C LEU A 242 -5.78 12.44 9.81
N THR A 243 -5.18 11.46 10.49
CA THR A 243 -4.51 11.66 11.77
C THR A 243 -3.41 12.70 11.68
N SER A 244 -2.57 12.67 10.63
CA SER A 244 -1.54 13.70 10.45
C SER A 244 -2.12 15.11 10.26
N CYS A 245 -3.28 15.23 9.58
CA CYS A 245 -3.97 16.50 9.44
C CYS A 245 -4.51 17.03 10.78
N LEU A 246 -4.99 16.12 11.65
CA LEU A 246 -5.52 16.48 12.97
C LEU A 246 -4.40 16.83 13.95
N GLU A 247 -3.28 16.09 13.94
CA GLU A 247 -2.10 16.38 14.76
C GLU A 247 -1.42 17.71 14.42
N ALA A 248 -1.60 18.20 13.18
CA ALA A 248 -1.09 19.49 12.76
C ALA A 248 -1.88 20.70 13.32
N ILE A 249 -3.03 20.47 13.97
CA ILE A 249 -3.87 21.55 14.50
C ILE A 249 -3.28 22.05 15.83
N PRO A 250 -3.01 23.36 15.98
CA PRO A 250 -2.51 23.90 17.24
C PRO A 250 -3.52 23.72 18.39
N THR A 251 -3.06 23.20 19.53
CA THR A 251 -3.88 22.93 20.73
C THR A 251 -3.89 24.10 21.75
N GLY A 252 -3.33 25.25 21.39
CA GLY A 252 -3.15 26.38 22.32
C GLY A 252 -4.45 27.06 22.74
N ASP A 253 -5.40 27.21 21.81
CA ASP A 253 -6.73 27.78 22.06
C ASP A 253 -7.79 26.71 21.76
N ALA A 254 -8.54 26.31 22.78
CA ALA A 254 -9.55 25.25 22.70
C ALA A 254 -10.65 25.58 21.66
N GLN A 255 -11.07 26.85 21.53
CA GLN A 255 -12.10 27.23 20.56
C GLN A 255 -11.58 27.13 19.12
N GLN A 256 -10.35 27.60 18.87
CA GLN A 256 -9.73 27.49 17.55
C GLN A 256 -9.41 26.04 17.18
N HIS A 257 -8.87 25.27 18.13
CA HIS A 257 -8.58 23.86 17.96
C HIS A 257 -9.85 23.09 17.59
N LEU A 258 -10.94 23.29 18.34
CA LEU A 258 -12.20 22.62 18.10
C LEU A 258 -12.84 23.03 16.77
N SER A 259 -12.87 24.32 16.44
CA SER A 259 -13.43 24.82 15.17
C SER A 259 -12.69 24.22 13.96
N LYS A 260 -11.35 24.21 13.99
CA LYS A 260 -10.53 23.60 12.94
C LYS A 260 -10.70 22.09 12.89
N THR A 261 -10.81 21.43 14.04
CA THR A 261 -11.03 19.99 14.12
C THR A 261 -12.37 19.61 13.49
N ILE A 262 -13.45 20.35 13.77
CA ILE A 262 -14.76 20.15 13.16
C ILE A 262 -14.67 20.30 11.63
N GLU A 263 -14.01 21.36 11.15
CA GLU A 263 -13.87 21.63 9.72
C GLU A 263 -13.07 20.54 8.99
N ILE A 264 -11.86 20.25 9.47
CA ILE A 264 -10.93 19.29 8.86
C ILE A 264 -11.52 17.88 8.92
N THR A 265 -12.07 17.47 10.06
CA THR A 265 -12.69 16.14 10.19
C THR A 265 -13.87 16.03 9.23
N ARG A 266 -14.77 17.01 9.19
CA ARG A 266 -15.94 16.97 8.31
C ARG A 266 -15.55 16.83 6.84
N ILE A 267 -14.62 17.64 6.35
CA ILE A 267 -14.23 17.65 4.93
C ILE A 267 -13.48 16.36 4.58
N ASN A 268 -12.44 16.03 5.35
CA ASN A 268 -11.54 14.92 5.02
C ASN A 268 -12.22 13.56 5.25
N LEU A 269 -13.00 13.41 6.33
CA LEU A 269 -13.74 12.18 6.57
C LEU A 269 -14.81 11.97 5.48
N PHE A 270 -15.51 13.03 5.05
CA PHE A 270 -16.47 12.92 3.94
C PHE A 270 -15.78 12.47 2.65
N ASN A 271 -14.63 13.07 2.32
CA ASN A 271 -13.83 12.67 1.15
C ASN A 271 -13.43 11.19 1.23
N ILE A 272 -12.95 10.71 2.38
CA ILE A 272 -12.57 9.31 2.56
C ILE A 272 -13.77 8.39 2.37
N ILE A 273 -14.94 8.75 2.91
CA ILE A 273 -16.17 7.94 2.73
C ILE A 273 -16.58 7.90 1.26
N THR A 274 -16.61 9.04 0.57
CA THR A 274 -16.94 9.10 -0.86
C THR A 274 -15.95 8.28 -1.69
N GLN A 275 -14.66 8.37 -1.39
CA GLN A 275 -13.62 7.58 -2.05
C GLN A 275 -13.79 6.09 -1.80
N TYR A 276 -14.02 5.69 -0.55
CA TYR A 276 -14.21 4.30 -0.19
C TYR A 276 -15.40 3.69 -0.93
N ARG A 277 -16.55 4.35 -0.91
CA ARG A 277 -17.78 3.87 -1.58
C ARG A 277 -17.64 3.79 -3.11
N ALA A 278 -16.87 4.70 -3.71
CA ALA A 278 -16.62 4.67 -5.15
C ALA A 278 -15.65 3.56 -5.57
N ILE A 279 -14.67 3.24 -4.73
CA ILE A 279 -13.64 2.22 -5.01
C ILE A 279 -14.15 0.81 -4.67
N PHE A 280 -14.91 0.69 -3.60
CA PHE A 280 -15.47 -0.54 -3.05
C PHE A 280 -17.00 -0.39 -2.95
N PRO A 281 -17.73 -0.45 -4.08
CA PRO A 281 -19.18 -0.43 -4.05
C PRO A 281 -19.71 -1.60 -3.23
N GLU A 282 -20.78 -1.36 -2.47
CA GLU A 282 -21.49 -2.40 -1.74
C GLU A 282 -22.14 -3.33 -2.78
N ASP A 283 -21.75 -4.61 -2.80
CA ASP A 283 -22.45 -5.62 -3.58
C ASP A 283 -23.81 -5.86 -2.91
N GLU A 284 -24.83 -5.10 -3.30
CA GLU A 284 -26.23 -5.31 -2.88
C GLU A 284 -26.73 -6.75 -3.15
N GLY A 285 -25.98 -7.55 -3.90
CA GLY A 285 -26.29 -8.93 -4.29
C GLY A 285 -25.88 -10.05 -3.32
N THR A 286 -24.97 -9.83 -2.35
CA THR A 286 -24.50 -10.94 -1.48
C THR A 286 -25.41 -11.26 -0.30
N LEU A 287 -26.49 -10.52 -0.10
CA LEU A 287 -27.56 -10.87 0.85
C LEU A 287 -28.56 -11.90 0.30
N LYS A 288 -28.48 -12.28 -0.99
CA LYS A 288 -29.43 -13.21 -1.63
C LYS A 288 -28.86 -14.54 -2.13
N THR A 289 -27.56 -14.79 -2.02
CA THR A 289 -27.00 -16.13 -2.26
C THR A 289 -26.65 -16.79 -0.95
N GLN A 290 -27.62 -17.54 -0.42
CA GLN A 290 -27.34 -18.72 0.37
C GLN A 290 -26.50 -19.68 -0.49
N SER A 291 -25.19 -19.49 -0.55
CA SER A 291 -24.22 -20.53 -0.89
C SER A 291 -23.52 -20.96 0.39
N SER A 292 -24.22 -21.80 1.15
CA SER A 292 -23.74 -23.06 1.73
C SER A 292 -22.22 -23.29 1.90
N LEU A 293 -21.49 -22.36 2.48
CA LEU A 293 -20.23 -22.62 3.17
C LEU A 293 -20.35 -22.06 4.57
N ARG A 294 -20.52 -22.97 5.55
CA ARG A 294 -20.41 -22.62 6.98
C ARG A 294 -19.06 -21.91 7.17
N PRO A 295 -19.02 -20.64 7.59
CA PRO A 295 -17.76 -20.04 8.00
C PRO A 295 -17.27 -20.84 9.20
N LEU A 296 -16.00 -21.25 9.18
CA LEU A 296 -15.35 -21.75 10.38
C LEU A 296 -15.56 -20.72 11.51
N GLN A 297 -15.79 -21.25 12.69
CA GLN A 297 -15.98 -20.51 13.92
C GLN A 297 -14.78 -19.57 14.15
N GLY A 298 -14.98 -18.27 13.94
CA GLY A 298 -14.00 -17.22 14.24
C GLY A 298 -13.70 -16.28 13.07
N VAL A 299 -14.35 -15.11 13.07
CA VAL A 299 -13.99 -13.90 12.30
C VAL A 299 -14.11 -14.02 10.77
N SER A 300 -15.33 -13.94 10.21
CA SER A 300 -15.50 -13.49 8.82
C SER A 300 -15.42 -11.96 8.78
N CYS A 301 -14.31 -11.42 8.28
CA CYS A 301 -14.15 -10.00 8.02
C CYS A 301 -14.95 -9.58 6.79
N ASN A 302 -16.25 -9.33 6.94
CA ASN A 302 -17.03 -8.67 5.89
C ASN A 302 -16.47 -7.25 5.72
N GLY A 303 -15.96 -6.92 4.52
CA GLY A 303 -15.36 -5.61 4.21
C GLY A 303 -16.25 -4.42 4.55
N ASP A 304 -17.58 -4.57 4.51
CA ASP A 304 -18.52 -3.49 4.85
C ASP A 304 -18.57 -3.21 6.36
N ARG A 305 -18.46 -4.26 7.18
CA ARG A 305 -18.34 -4.11 8.64
C ARG A 305 -17.03 -3.43 9.01
N LEU A 306 -15.97 -3.64 8.23
CA LEU A 306 -14.67 -3.02 8.43
C LEU A 306 -14.77 -1.49 8.28
N PHE A 307 -15.45 -1.03 7.22
CA PHE A 307 -15.68 0.39 6.98
C PHE A 307 -16.59 1.02 8.04
N GLN A 308 -17.70 0.36 8.38
CA GLN A 308 -18.63 0.84 9.41
C GLN A 308 -17.95 0.94 10.78
N ALA A 309 -17.14 -0.06 11.15
CA ALA A 309 -16.38 -0.04 12.40
C ALA A 309 -15.31 1.07 12.40
N TRP A 310 -14.59 1.25 11.29
CA TRP A 310 -13.63 2.35 11.15
C TRP A 310 -14.31 3.71 11.28
N LEU A 311 -15.43 3.93 10.59
CA LEU A 311 -16.18 5.18 10.66
C LEU A 311 -16.72 5.44 12.07
N HIS A 312 -17.24 4.42 12.74
CA HIS A 312 -17.68 4.52 14.13
C HIS A 312 -16.53 4.94 15.05
N ASN A 313 -15.34 4.35 14.90
CA ASN A 313 -14.16 4.73 15.67
C ASN A 313 -13.77 6.19 15.42
N LYS A 314 -13.77 6.66 14.16
CA LYS A 314 -13.47 8.07 13.84
C LYS A 314 -14.47 9.05 14.46
N ILE A 315 -15.76 8.69 14.48
CA ILE A 315 -16.79 9.48 15.15
C ILE A 315 -16.53 9.52 16.66
N ASN A 316 -16.18 8.40 17.28
CA ASN A 316 -15.84 8.36 18.71
C ASN A 316 -14.59 9.19 19.03
N ASP A 317 -13.54 9.13 18.21
CA ASP A 317 -12.33 9.96 18.36
C ASP A 317 -12.70 11.45 18.34
N PHE A 318 -13.59 11.85 17.44
CA PHE A 318 -14.13 13.22 17.37
C PHE A 318 -14.94 13.58 18.61
N LEU A 319 -15.85 12.71 19.07
CA LEU A 319 -16.67 12.96 20.26
C LEU A 319 -15.82 13.13 21.53
N GLN A 320 -14.77 12.33 21.69
CA GLN A 320 -13.82 12.47 22.80
C GLN A 320 -13.06 13.81 22.74
N THR A 321 -12.63 14.21 21.53
CA THR A 321 -11.97 15.49 21.31
C THR A 321 -12.91 16.66 21.61
N LEU A 322 -14.16 16.58 21.14
CA LEU A 322 -15.23 17.55 21.40
C LEU A 322 -15.47 17.71 22.90
N GLU A 323 -15.63 16.61 23.63
CA GLU A 323 -15.85 16.66 25.07
C GLU A 323 -14.67 17.29 25.82
N ARG A 324 -13.44 16.87 25.49
CA ARG A 324 -12.23 17.41 26.13
C ARG A 324 -12.09 18.91 25.91
N ASP A 325 -12.21 19.38 24.67
CA ASP A 325 -11.96 20.78 24.35
C ASP A 325 -13.08 21.69 24.87
N LEU A 326 -14.33 21.21 24.89
CA LEU A 326 -15.44 21.91 25.55
C LEU A 326 -15.21 22.06 27.06
N GLN A 327 -14.61 21.07 27.72
CA GLN A 327 -14.27 21.14 29.15
C GLN A 327 -13.14 22.12 29.46
N LEU A 328 -12.19 22.32 28.53
CA LEU A 328 -11.13 23.33 28.68
C LEU A 328 -11.66 24.77 28.61
N GLY A 329 -12.87 24.94 28.06
CA GLY A 329 -13.56 26.22 27.98
C GLY A 329 -13.50 26.82 26.58
N VAL A 330 -14.68 27.02 25.99
CA VAL A 330 -14.87 27.73 24.72
C VAL A 330 -15.62 29.04 24.96
N GLY A 331 -15.35 30.05 24.13
CA GLY A 331 -15.98 31.36 24.24
C GLY A 331 -17.49 31.30 23.99
N SER A 332 -17.93 30.66 22.90
CA SER A 332 -19.36 30.47 22.58
C SER A 332 -19.69 29.00 22.32
N VAL A 333 -20.41 28.38 23.27
CA VAL A 333 -20.91 26.99 23.14
C VAL A 333 -21.96 26.90 22.03
N GLU A 334 -22.78 27.93 21.85
CA GLU A 334 -23.81 28.00 20.79
C GLU A 334 -23.19 27.87 19.40
N THR A 335 -22.12 28.63 19.13
CA THR A 335 -21.45 28.60 17.82
C THR A 335 -20.88 27.22 17.51
N VAL A 336 -20.22 26.60 18.50
CA VAL A 336 -19.66 25.25 18.37
C VAL A 336 -20.77 24.22 18.19
N LEU A 337 -21.88 24.33 18.93
CA LEU A 337 -23.04 23.47 18.79
C LEU A 337 -23.63 23.55 17.38
N GLY A 338 -23.79 24.76 16.84
CA GLY A 338 -24.27 24.97 15.46
C GLY A 338 -23.38 24.30 14.42
N GLN A 339 -22.05 24.46 14.55
CA GLN A 339 -21.08 23.80 13.67
C GLN A 339 -21.13 22.27 13.79
N CYS A 340 -21.24 21.74 15.00
CA CYS A 340 -21.37 20.30 15.27
C CYS A 340 -22.67 19.73 14.70
N MET A 341 -23.81 20.42 14.88
CA MET A 341 -25.09 20.00 14.33
C MET A 341 -25.08 20.01 12.81
N TYR A 342 -24.45 21.01 12.18
CA TYR A 342 -24.23 21.02 10.74
C TYR A 342 -23.34 19.86 10.28
N PHE A 343 -22.26 19.57 11.01
CA PHE A 343 -21.38 18.43 10.74
C PHE A 343 -22.17 17.11 10.78
N GLY A 344 -22.87 16.81 11.87
CA GLY A 344 -23.69 15.59 11.97
C GLY A 344 -24.79 15.52 10.90
N LEU A 345 -25.44 16.63 10.58
CA LEU A 345 -26.43 16.70 9.50
C LEU A 345 -25.81 16.41 8.12
N SER A 346 -24.60 16.90 7.84
CA SER A 346 -23.93 16.63 6.56
C SER A 346 -23.64 15.13 6.35
N PHE A 347 -23.49 14.37 7.44
CA PHE A 347 -23.23 12.94 7.42
C PHE A 347 -24.52 12.09 7.44
N SER A 348 -25.68 12.67 7.72
CA SER A 348 -26.97 11.96 7.60
C SER A 348 -27.23 11.46 6.18
N ARG A 349 -26.78 12.23 5.16
CA ARG A 349 -26.84 11.85 3.73
C ARG A 349 -26.05 10.59 3.41
N VAL A 350 -25.06 10.29 4.24
CA VAL A 350 -24.15 9.14 4.10
C VAL A 350 -24.58 8.01 5.05
N GLY A 351 -25.63 8.21 5.86
CA GLY A 351 -26.13 7.21 6.81
C GLY A 351 -25.38 7.18 8.14
N ALA A 352 -24.65 8.24 8.50
CA ALA A 352 -23.85 8.33 9.72
C ALA A 352 -24.23 9.57 10.56
N ASP A 353 -25.49 9.69 10.95
CA ASP A 353 -25.95 10.79 11.82
C ASP A 353 -25.59 10.52 13.28
N PHE A 354 -24.71 11.35 13.85
CA PHE A 354 -24.23 11.25 15.24
C PHE A 354 -24.69 12.41 16.13
N ARG A 355 -25.68 13.22 15.70
CA ARG A 355 -26.19 14.37 16.50
C ARG A 355 -26.72 13.96 17.86
N ALA A 356 -27.38 12.81 17.95
CA ALA A 356 -27.88 12.26 19.20
C ALA A 356 -26.75 11.94 20.20
N LEU A 357 -25.55 11.60 19.71
CA LEU A 357 -24.37 11.30 20.55
C LEU A 357 -23.69 12.58 21.06
N MET A 358 -23.77 13.68 20.31
CA MET A 358 -23.22 14.97 20.72
C MET A 358 -24.06 15.66 21.80
N ALA A 359 -25.38 15.51 21.76
CA ALA A 359 -26.28 16.25 22.66
C ALA A 359 -25.96 16.06 24.16
N PRO A 360 -25.72 14.83 24.69
CA PRO A 360 -25.35 14.63 26.09
C PRO A 360 -24.04 15.34 26.49
N ILE A 361 -23.08 15.45 25.57
CA ILE A 361 -21.79 16.13 25.83
C ILE A 361 -22.04 17.62 26.09
N PHE A 362 -22.80 18.28 25.20
CA PHE A 362 -23.15 19.70 25.37
C PHE A 362 -23.98 19.93 26.64
N VAL A 363 -24.98 19.10 26.90
CA VAL A 363 -25.80 19.17 28.11
C VAL A 363 -24.92 19.07 29.36
N GLY A 364 -23.99 18.12 29.42
CA GLY A 364 -23.09 17.93 30.55
C GLY A 364 -22.07 19.07 30.75
N VAL A 365 -21.58 19.68 29.66
CA VAL A 365 -20.67 20.83 29.75
C VAL A 365 -21.40 22.09 30.21
N ILE A 366 -22.56 22.39 29.61
CA ILE A 366 -23.38 23.56 29.97
C ILE A 366 -23.82 23.47 31.43
N ARG A 367 -24.22 22.27 31.88
CA ARG A 367 -24.56 22.02 33.28
C ARG A 367 -23.42 22.35 34.23
N ARG A 368 -22.23 21.78 34.00
CA ARG A 368 -21.05 22.00 34.86
C ARG A 368 -20.63 23.47 34.89
N ARG A 369 -20.69 24.15 33.75
CA ARG A 369 -20.40 25.59 33.66
C ARG A 369 -21.38 26.41 34.48
N PHE A 370 -22.68 26.10 34.41
CA PHE A 370 -23.69 26.75 35.21
C PHE A 370 -23.51 26.48 36.72
N GLU A 371 -23.30 25.22 37.11
CA GLU A 371 -23.04 24.83 38.51
C GLU A 371 -21.81 25.57 39.07
N SER A 372 -20.71 25.64 38.32
CA SER A 372 -19.51 26.38 38.73
C SER A 372 -19.74 27.89 38.81
N SER A 373 -20.54 28.47 37.91
CA SER A 373 -20.91 29.89 37.98
C SER A 373 -21.72 30.20 39.24
N VAL A 374 -22.67 29.34 39.60
CA VAL A 374 -23.47 29.49 40.83
C VAL A 374 -22.61 29.31 42.08
N GLU A 375 -21.69 28.35 42.09
CA GLU A 375 -20.75 28.17 43.22
C GLU A 375 -19.88 29.42 43.45
N GLN A 376 -19.41 30.07 42.38
CA GLN A 376 -18.70 31.35 42.49
C GLN A 376 -19.58 32.49 43.05
N VAL A 377 -20.87 32.48 42.72
CA VAL A 377 -21.86 33.44 43.24
C VAL A 377 -22.10 33.21 44.73
N ASP A 378 -22.21 31.96 45.16
CA ASP A 378 -22.34 31.58 46.57
C ASP A 378 -21.12 32.03 47.39
N ASP A 379 -19.91 31.74 46.90
CA ASP A 379 -18.65 32.18 47.51
C ASP A 379 -18.55 33.71 47.63
N GLN A 380 -18.96 34.43 46.57
CA GLN A 380 -18.95 35.88 46.59
C GLN A 380 -19.98 36.43 47.58
N PHE A 381 -21.17 35.84 47.64
CA PHE A 381 -22.22 36.25 48.58
C PHE A 381 -21.77 36.07 50.03
N GLU A 382 -21.10 34.96 50.36
CA GLU A 382 -20.55 34.73 51.69
C GLU A 382 -19.57 35.85 52.08
N ARG A 383 -18.62 36.20 51.20
CA ARG A 383 -17.64 37.28 51.45
C ARG A 383 -18.29 38.66 51.59
N GLU A 384 -19.31 38.95 50.78
CA GLU A 384 -20.05 40.21 50.87
C GLU A 384 -20.86 40.30 52.16
N LEU A 385 -21.45 39.17 52.59
CA LEU A 385 -22.23 39.10 53.83
C LEU A 385 -21.36 39.26 55.08
N GLU A 386 -20.14 38.69 55.10
CA GLU A 386 -19.18 38.89 56.19
C GLU A 386 -18.75 40.36 56.36
N ARG A 387 -18.73 41.13 55.28
CA ARG A 387 -18.39 42.56 55.27
C ARG A 387 -19.60 43.46 55.48
N PHE A 388 -20.80 42.90 55.47
CA PHE A 388 -22.03 43.65 55.49
C PHE A 388 -22.34 44.19 56.89
N THR A 389 -22.63 45.48 56.95
CA THR A 389 -23.12 46.15 58.16
C THR A 389 -24.52 46.69 57.91
N LEU A 390 -25.44 46.49 58.85
CA LEU A 390 -26.79 47.03 58.81
C LEU A 390 -26.78 48.54 59.07
N ILE A 391 -26.34 49.32 58.08
CA ILE A 391 -26.38 50.78 58.18
C ILE A 391 -27.82 51.21 57.99
N ASN A 392 -28.34 51.92 58.98
CA ASN A 392 -29.67 52.53 58.95
C ASN A 392 -29.68 53.73 57.98
N LYS A 393 -29.53 53.48 56.68
CA LYS A 393 -29.89 54.48 55.67
C LYS A 393 -31.41 54.54 55.66
N VAL A 394 -31.95 55.66 56.13
CA VAL A 394 -33.32 56.08 55.84
C VAL A 394 -33.51 55.87 54.35
N ALA A 395 -34.42 54.96 53.98
CA ALA A 395 -34.70 54.62 52.60
C ALA A 395 -34.98 55.92 51.82
N LEU A 396 -34.05 56.33 50.96
CA LEU A 396 -34.19 57.51 50.10
C LEU A 396 -35.21 57.28 48.98
N HIS A 397 -35.82 56.09 48.95
CA HIS A 397 -36.80 55.70 47.96
C HIS A 397 -38.10 55.33 48.67
N SER A 398 -38.95 56.32 48.87
CA SER A 398 -40.38 56.10 49.06
C SER A 398 -40.94 55.47 47.76
N HIS A 399 -40.82 54.15 47.62
CA HIS A 399 -41.33 53.42 46.47
C HIS A 399 -42.87 53.41 46.52
N ALA A 400 -43.48 54.38 45.85
CA ALA A 400 -44.87 54.25 45.46
C ALA A 400 -44.95 53.03 44.52
N ARG A 401 -45.67 51.97 44.93
CA ARG A 401 -46.07 50.87 44.04
C ARG A 401 -46.77 51.49 42.84
N LYS A 402 -46.06 51.67 41.72
CA LYS A 402 -46.71 51.87 40.43
C LYS A 402 -47.46 50.58 40.15
N GLN A 403 -48.77 50.67 39.94
CA GLN A 403 -49.53 49.58 39.33
C GLN A 403 -48.92 49.35 37.95
N VAL A 404 -48.13 48.29 37.83
CA VAL A 404 -47.63 47.83 36.53
C VAL A 404 -48.74 46.98 35.92
N ASP A 405 -49.11 47.27 34.68
CA ASP A 405 -50.02 46.44 33.90
C ASP A 405 -49.45 45.00 33.83
N PRO A 406 -50.25 43.95 34.13
CA PRO A 406 -49.77 42.57 34.17
C PRO A 406 -49.26 42.03 32.80
N GLU A 407 -49.47 42.76 31.71
CA GLU A 407 -49.06 42.37 30.35
C GLU A 407 -47.67 42.90 29.95
N GLN A 408 -47.05 43.76 30.77
CA GLN A 408 -45.67 44.25 30.57
C GLN A 408 -44.86 44.17 31.86
N GLU A 409 -44.76 42.98 32.45
CA GLU A 409 -43.83 42.73 33.53
C GLU A 409 -42.39 42.70 32.99
N SER A 410 -41.66 43.81 33.18
CA SER A 410 -40.23 43.89 32.86
C SER A 410 -39.44 42.85 33.65
N TYR A 411 -38.53 42.13 32.99
CA TYR A 411 -37.54 41.24 33.64
C TYR A 411 -36.51 42.00 34.49
N ALA A 412 -36.73 43.28 34.78
CA ALA A 412 -35.88 44.07 35.65
C ALA A 412 -35.90 43.55 37.10
N PRO A 413 -34.74 43.53 37.79
CA PRO A 413 -34.66 43.11 39.18
C PRO A 413 -35.43 44.05 40.12
N PRO A 414 -36.00 43.55 41.23
CA PRO A 414 -36.70 44.38 42.21
C PRO A 414 -35.81 45.48 42.79
N GLU A 415 -36.28 46.74 42.76
CA GLU A 415 -35.53 47.89 43.31
C GLU A 415 -35.30 47.77 44.82
N THR A 416 -36.15 47.02 45.54
CA THR A 416 -36.02 46.75 46.98
C THR A 416 -34.73 46.00 47.35
N LEU A 417 -34.12 45.30 46.40
CA LEU A 417 -32.82 44.64 46.62
C LEU A 417 -31.68 45.65 46.79
N LEU A 418 -31.82 46.88 46.29
CA LEU A 418 -30.78 47.92 46.40
C LEU A 418 -30.55 48.38 47.83
N ASP A 419 -31.56 48.25 48.70
CA ASP A 419 -31.43 48.51 50.14
C ASP A 419 -30.49 47.51 50.82
N PHE A 420 -30.26 46.35 50.20
CA PHE A 420 -29.47 45.25 50.74
C PHE A 420 -28.45 44.74 49.72
N TYR A 421 -27.30 45.42 49.65
CA TYR A 421 -26.24 45.15 48.67
C TYR A 421 -25.86 43.66 48.51
N PRO A 422 -25.70 42.84 49.57
CA PRO A 422 -25.39 41.43 49.40
C PRO A 422 -26.46 40.65 48.60
N LEU A 423 -27.74 40.95 48.80
CA LEU A 423 -28.83 40.32 48.05
C LEU A 423 -28.89 40.81 46.60
N ALA A 424 -28.59 42.10 46.36
CA ALA A 424 -28.47 42.63 45.00
C ALA A 424 -27.30 41.97 44.24
N ALA A 425 -26.14 41.80 44.89
CA ALA A 425 -24.98 41.12 44.32
C ALA A 425 -25.30 39.65 44.00
N LEU A 426 -25.96 38.94 44.91
CA LEU A 426 -26.43 37.56 44.70
C LEU A 426 -27.38 37.46 43.50
N CYS A 427 -28.37 38.35 43.42
CA CYS A 427 -29.32 38.43 42.31
C CYS A 427 -28.60 38.63 40.96
N ASN A 428 -27.68 39.61 40.91
CA ASN A 428 -26.90 39.89 39.70
C ASN A 428 -26.03 38.70 39.29
N GLY A 429 -25.48 37.97 40.25
CA GLY A 429 -24.75 36.72 40.03
C GLY A 429 -25.61 35.67 39.34
N TYR A 430 -26.78 35.37 39.88
CA TYR A 430 -27.73 34.43 39.25
C TYR A 430 -28.18 34.89 37.86
N LEU A 431 -28.46 36.19 37.68
CA LEU A 431 -28.81 36.74 36.37
C LEU A 431 -27.67 36.57 35.38
N SER A 432 -26.42 36.79 35.78
CA SER A 432 -25.25 36.54 34.93
C SER A 432 -25.18 35.06 34.51
N ALA A 433 -25.31 34.13 35.46
CA ALA A 433 -25.30 32.69 35.19
C ALA A 433 -26.45 32.26 34.25
N LEU A 434 -27.66 32.79 34.45
CA LEU A 434 -28.82 32.53 33.57
C LEU A 434 -28.67 33.17 32.19
N ASN A 435 -28.04 34.34 32.11
CA ASN A 435 -27.78 35.02 30.84
C ASN A 435 -26.77 34.25 29.96
N GLU A 436 -25.80 33.54 30.55
CA GLU A 436 -24.91 32.65 29.79
C GLU A 436 -25.66 31.51 29.10
N LEU A 437 -26.80 31.07 29.66
CA LEU A 437 -27.66 30.04 29.06
C LEU A 437 -28.56 30.58 27.94
N ARG A 438 -28.73 31.90 27.81
CA ARG A 438 -29.77 32.50 26.94
C ARG A 438 -29.66 32.08 25.48
N LEU A 439 -28.44 31.96 24.96
CA LEU A 439 -28.17 31.56 23.59
C LEU A 439 -28.24 30.04 23.39
N CYS A 440 -28.06 29.27 24.46
CA CYS A 440 -28.06 27.81 24.42
C CYS A 440 -28.54 27.24 25.75
N ALA A 441 -29.87 27.11 25.91
CA ALA A 441 -30.52 26.52 27.07
C ALA A 441 -31.18 25.18 26.72
N PRO A 442 -30.46 24.05 26.80
CA PRO A 442 -31.06 22.74 26.61
C PRO A 442 -32.19 22.51 27.61
N LEU A 443 -33.39 22.18 27.12
CA LEU A 443 -34.56 21.91 27.97
C LEU A 443 -34.32 20.79 28.99
N ALA A 444 -33.42 19.84 28.66
CA ALA A 444 -33.00 18.79 29.57
C ALA A 444 -32.37 19.32 30.87
N LEU A 445 -31.82 20.53 30.87
CA LEU A 445 -31.21 21.17 32.03
C LEU A 445 -32.19 21.92 32.91
N ALA A 446 -33.44 22.10 32.51
CA ALA A 446 -34.40 22.93 33.24
C ALA A 446 -34.50 22.51 34.72
N THR A 447 -34.59 21.21 34.99
CA THR A 447 -34.66 20.69 36.36
C THR A 447 -33.35 20.83 37.12
N ASP A 448 -32.21 20.60 36.45
CA ASP A 448 -30.89 20.69 37.08
C ASP A 448 -30.54 22.15 37.45
N VAL A 449 -30.83 23.10 36.56
CA VAL A 449 -30.67 24.55 36.81
C VAL A 449 -31.55 25.01 37.97
N THR A 450 -32.84 24.64 37.98
CA THR A 450 -33.74 24.97 39.09
C THR A 450 -33.25 24.38 40.42
N ARG A 451 -32.80 23.12 40.42
CA ARG A 451 -32.29 22.47 41.64
C ARG A 451 -31.01 23.14 42.14
N CYS A 452 -30.10 23.51 41.23
CA CYS A 452 -28.86 24.22 41.56
C CYS A 452 -29.16 25.58 42.21
N LEU A 453 -30.00 26.41 41.58
CA LEU A 453 -30.43 27.69 42.15
C LEU A 453 -31.20 27.54 43.47
N GLN A 454 -32.04 26.52 43.59
CA GLN A 454 -32.74 26.23 44.85
C GLN A 454 -31.76 25.92 45.98
N HIS A 455 -30.75 25.09 45.71
CA HIS A 455 -29.72 24.74 46.68
C HIS A 455 -28.89 25.96 47.09
N SER A 456 -28.48 26.77 46.12
CA SER A 456 -27.74 28.01 46.34
C SER A 456 -28.57 29.03 47.15
N LEU A 457 -29.87 29.20 46.85
CA LEU A 457 -30.80 30.01 47.67
C LEU A 457 -30.98 29.45 49.10
N GLN A 458 -31.01 28.13 49.28
CA GLN A 458 -31.03 27.49 50.60
C GLN A 458 -29.75 27.80 51.39
N GLN A 459 -28.58 27.72 50.73
CA GLN A 459 -27.31 28.10 51.33
C GLN A 459 -27.30 29.59 51.70
N ALA A 460 -27.76 30.47 50.82
CA ALA A 460 -27.89 31.90 51.11
C ALA A 460 -28.76 32.15 52.36
N ALA A 461 -29.91 31.49 52.49
CA ALA A 461 -30.77 31.58 53.67
C ALA A 461 -30.08 31.08 54.95
N GLN A 462 -29.30 30.00 54.86
CA GLN A 462 -28.48 29.50 55.98
C GLN A 462 -27.37 30.47 56.37
N ARG A 463 -26.71 31.12 55.39
CA ARG A 463 -25.66 32.12 55.64
C ARG A 463 -26.24 33.38 56.28
N VAL A 464 -27.40 33.85 55.82
CA VAL A 464 -28.14 34.96 56.46
C VAL A 464 -28.52 34.63 57.90
N LEU A 465 -28.93 33.39 58.18
CA LEU A 465 -29.19 32.95 59.56
C LEU A 465 -27.91 32.90 60.41
N ALA A 466 -26.79 32.45 59.84
CA ALA A 466 -25.51 32.42 60.54
C ALA A 466 -25.04 33.84 60.91
N PHE A 467 -25.17 34.78 59.98
CA PHE A 467 -24.92 36.21 60.22
C PHE A 467 -25.82 36.77 61.34
N TYR A 468 -27.11 36.44 61.34
CA TYR A 468 -28.01 36.82 62.43
C TYR A 468 -27.51 36.30 63.78
N ARG A 469 -27.14 35.03 63.87
CA ARG A 469 -26.69 34.42 65.12
C ARG A 469 -25.40 35.04 65.66
N GLN A 470 -24.51 35.51 64.79
CA GLN A 470 -23.30 36.23 65.19
C GLN A 470 -23.62 37.62 65.73
N GLU A 471 -24.50 38.37 65.06
CA GLU A 471 -24.67 39.81 65.31
C GLU A 471 -25.92 40.17 66.15
N GLN A 472 -26.83 39.22 66.43
CA GLN A 472 -28.13 39.49 67.10
C GLN A 472 -28.00 40.19 68.46
N GLN A 473 -26.92 39.90 69.20
CA GLN A 473 -26.67 40.52 70.51
C GLN A 473 -26.22 41.99 70.39
N ALA A 474 -25.57 42.35 69.28
CA ALA A 474 -25.09 43.70 69.01
C ALA A 474 -26.18 44.61 68.40
N PHE A 475 -27.24 44.03 67.82
CA PHE A 475 -28.27 44.82 67.13
C PHE A 475 -29.08 45.75 68.02
N ALA A 476 -29.10 47.03 67.63
CA ALA A 476 -30.09 48.01 68.07
C ALA A 476 -31.50 47.68 67.51
N GLY A 477 -32.55 48.25 68.11
CA GLY A 477 -33.94 48.00 67.69
C GLY A 477 -34.20 48.26 66.21
N SER A 478 -33.59 49.31 65.64
CA SER A 478 -33.68 49.64 64.21
C SER A 478 -32.94 48.65 63.32
N GLU A 479 -31.82 48.09 63.77
CA GLU A 479 -31.06 47.08 63.02
C GLU A 479 -31.78 45.74 63.00
N ARG A 480 -32.50 45.38 64.08
CA ARG A 480 -33.40 44.23 64.10
C ARG A 480 -34.52 44.37 63.08
N GLU A 481 -35.13 45.55 62.97
CA GLU A 481 -36.16 45.82 61.98
C GLU A 481 -35.60 45.80 60.54
N ALA A 482 -34.41 46.38 60.32
CA ALA A 482 -33.71 46.28 59.03
C ALA A 482 -33.37 44.84 58.66
N PHE A 483 -33.01 44.00 59.64
CA PHE A 483 -32.75 42.58 59.40
C PHE A 483 -34.02 41.79 59.05
N VAL A 484 -35.16 42.07 59.70
CA VAL A 484 -36.45 41.48 59.29
C VAL A 484 -36.83 41.90 57.87
N ARG A 485 -36.51 43.15 57.47
CA ARG A 485 -36.66 43.60 56.08
C ARG A 485 -35.74 42.85 55.12
N LEU A 486 -34.47 42.61 55.47
CA LEU A 486 -33.54 41.78 54.69
C LEU A 486 -34.12 40.37 54.44
N CYS A 487 -34.59 39.70 55.50
CA CYS A 487 -35.22 38.39 55.38
C CYS A 487 -36.48 38.43 54.51
N SER A 488 -37.27 39.49 54.63
CA SER A 488 -38.49 39.69 53.83
C SER A 488 -38.15 39.92 52.35
N CYS A 489 -37.11 40.70 52.04
CA CYS A 489 -36.64 40.90 50.66
C CYS A 489 -36.12 39.60 50.04
N LEU A 490 -35.36 38.79 50.79
CA LEU A 490 -34.96 37.46 50.33
C LEU A 490 -36.18 36.58 50.01
N ALA A 491 -37.15 36.54 50.92
CA ALA A 491 -38.32 35.66 50.83
C ALA A 491 -39.33 36.06 49.75
N TYR A 492 -39.66 37.35 49.66
CA TYR A 492 -40.81 37.85 48.89
C TYR A 492 -40.40 38.61 47.62
N ASP A 493 -39.17 39.09 47.52
CA ASP A 493 -38.68 39.77 46.33
C ASP A 493 -37.73 38.88 45.53
N LEU A 494 -36.64 38.37 46.16
CA LEU A 494 -35.61 37.62 45.45
C LEU A 494 -36.11 36.26 44.97
N VAL A 495 -36.62 35.39 45.86
CA VAL A 495 -37.03 34.02 45.46
C VAL A 495 -38.10 34.05 44.35
N PRO A 496 -39.18 34.85 44.43
CA PRO A 496 -40.17 34.93 43.36
C PRO A 496 -39.62 35.57 42.08
N TYR A 497 -38.64 36.47 42.17
CA TYR A 497 -37.97 37.01 41.00
C TYR A 497 -37.11 35.95 40.29
N ILE A 498 -36.31 35.18 41.02
CA ILE A 498 -35.51 34.09 40.43
C ILE A 498 -36.40 33.01 39.81
N GLN A 499 -37.55 32.69 40.42
CA GLN A 499 -38.56 31.82 39.80
C GLN A 499 -39.00 32.32 38.43
N ARG A 500 -39.29 33.63 38.30
CA ARG A 500 -39.66 34.25 37.03
C ARG A 500 -38.52 34.19 36.02
N CYS A 501 -37.27 34.41 36.45
CA CYS A 501 -36.10 34.29 35.59
C CYS A 501 -35.91 32.85 35.07
N ILE A 502 -36.10 31.84 35.92
CA ILE A 502 -36.08 30.42 35.52
C ILE A 502 -37.13 30.17 34.43
N HIS A 503 -38.37 30.64 34.62
CA HIS A 503 -39.43 30.50 33.61
C HIS A 503 -39.20 31.34 32.35
N GLY A 504 -38.45 32.44 32.44
CA GLY A 504 -38.01 33.21 31.28
C GLY A 504 -37.02 32.45 30.40
N VAL A 505 -36.11 31.68 31.01
CA VAL A 505 -35.14 30.83 30.29
C VAL A 505 -35.76 29.50 29.86
N PHE A 506 -36.61 28.91 30.72
CA PHE A 506 -37.30 27.65 30.49
C PHE A 506 -38.81 27.85 30.60
N PRO A 507 -39.49 28.27 29.51
CA PRO A 507 -40.93 28.47 29.53
C PRO A 507 -41.67 27.17 29.88
N PRO A 508 -42.54 27.17 30.91
CA PRO A 508 -43.32 26.00 31.31
C PRO A 508 -44.12 25.39 30.15
N GLN A 509 -44.64 26.23 29.26
CA GLN A 509 -45.39 25.82 28.07
C GLN A 509 -44.52 24.96 27.14
N SER A 510 -43.28 25.38 26.88
CA SER A 510 -42.35 24.60 26.05
C SER A 510 -42.03 23.24 26.68
N LEU A 511 -41.82 23.19 28.00
CA LEU A 511 -41.55 21.94 28.72
C LEU A 511 -42.75 20.99 28.67
N THR A 512 -43.97 21.49 28.86
CA THR A 512 -45.19 20.66 28.78
C THR A 512 -45.37 20.00 27.43
N VAL A 513 -45.07 20.71 26.33
CA VAL A 513 -45.14 20.18 24.97
C VAL A 513 -44.12 19.06 24.75
N HIS A 514 -42.88 19.24 25.21
CA HIS A 514 -41.82 18.23 25.05
C HIS A 514 -42.01 17.00 25.95
N LEU A 515 -42.56 17.18 27.15
CA LEU A 515 -42.82 16.09 28.10
C LEU A 515 -44.18 15.39 27.87
N GLY A 516 -45.10 16.02 27.12
CA GLY A 516 -46.45 15.51 26.88
C GLY A 516 -47.34 15.53 28.13
N ILE A 517 -47.12 16.48 29.05
CA ILE A 517 -47.87 16.62 30.33
C ILE A 517 -48.61 17.96 30.41
N SER A 518 -49.58 18.09 31.32
CA SER A 518 -50.28 19.38 31.53
C SER A 518 -49.47 20.35 32.42
N LEU A 519 -49.76 21.65 32.33
CA LEU A 519 -49.15 22.67 33.20
C LEU A 519 -49.42 22.39 34.69
N LEU A 520 -50.63 21.93 35.03
CA LEU A 520 -50.99 21.53 36.39
C LEU A 520 -50.12 20.37 36.88
N GLN A 521 -49.84 19.41 36.02
CA GLN A 521 -48.99 18.27 36.36
C GLN A 521 -47.52 18.68 36.51
N LEU A 522 -47.03 19.61 35.69
CA LEU A 522 -45.69 20.19 35.83
C LEU A 522 -45.52 20.88 37.18
N GLU A 523 -46.50 21.68 37.59
CA GLU A 523 -46.52 22.37 38.88
C GLU A 523 -46.65 21.39 40.06
N GLN A 524 -47.52 20.37 39.96
CA GLN A 524 -47.62 19.33 40.98
C GLN A 524 -46.33 18.55 41.19
N GLN A 525 -45.60 18.28 40.10
CA GLN A 525 -44.29 17.62 40.16
C GLN A 525 -43.15 18.57 40.55
N GLN A 526 -43.45 19.87 40.73
CA GLN A 526 -42.48 20.92 41.08
C GLN A 526 -41.29 20.97 40.11
N LEU A 527 -41.52 20.62 38.84
CA LEU A 527 -40.51 20.71 37.79
C LEU A 527 -40.39 22.17 37.39
N THR A 528 -39.19 22.73 37.46
CA THR A 528 -38.88 24.16 37.30
C THR A 528 -39.49 25.13 38.33
N TYR A 529 -40.13 24.62 39.38
CA TYR A 529 -40.65 25.43 40.49
C TYR A 529 -39.74 25.33 41.72
N LEU A 530 -39.33 26.50 42.23
CA LEU A 530 -38.59 26.65 43.48
C LEU A 530 -39.49 26.36 44.68
N GLN A 531 -39.05 25.49 45.56
CA GLN A 531 -39.77 25.15 46.77
C GLN A 531 -39.50 26.18 47.86
N GLN A 532 -40.21 27.30 47.81
CA GLN A 532 -40.04 28.43 48.73
C GLN A 532 -40.07 28.03 50.20
N THR A 533 -40.91 27.05 50.58
CA THR A 533 -40.98 26.51 51.95
C THR A 533 -39.67 25.87 52.41
N ARG A 534 -38.97 25.14 51.51
CA ARG A 534 -37.67 24.53 51.82
C ARG A 534 -36.53 25.54 51.78
N ILE A 535 -36.60 26.54 50.91
CA ILE A 535 -35.60 27.62 50.86
C ILE A 535 -35.62 28.42 52.16
N LEU A 536 -36.81 28.76 52.65
CA LEU A 536 -36.98 29.66 53.79
C LEU A 536 -37.08 28.95 55.14
N GLU A 537 -36.98 27.62 55.19
CA GLU A 537 -37.01 26.84 56.43
C GLU A 537 -36.06 27.38 57.52
N PRO A 538 -34.78 27.74 57.23
CA PRO A 538 -33.87 28.30 58.22
C PRO A 538 -34.36 29.62 58.84
N LEU A 539 -35.07 30.43 58.04
CA LEU A 539 -35.48 31.79 58.41
C LEU A 539 -36.94 31.87 58.88
N LYS A 540 -37.66 30.74 58.96
CA LYS A 540 -39.10 30.70 59.26
C LYS A 540 -39.51 31.44 60.53
N HIS A 541 -38.65 31.44 61.55
CA HIS A 541 -38.90 32.10 62.85
C HIS A 541 -38.62 33.62 62.83
N LEU A 542 -37.94 34.11 61.80
CA LEU A 542 -37.54 35.52 61.62
C LEU A 542 -38.45 36.25 60.62
N LEU A 543 -39.25 35.49 59.86
CA LEU A 543 -40.21 36.04 58.89
C LEU A 543 -41.54 36.43 59.58
N PRO A 544 -42.19 37.53 59.15
CA PRO A 544 -43.50 37.90 59.65
C PRO A 544 -44.54 36.81 59.33
N THR A 545 -45.32 36.37 60.32
CA THR A 545 -46.27 35.24 60.22
C THR A 545 -47.44 35.45 59.22
N LYS A 546 -47.56 36.64 58.63
CA LYS A 546 -48.64 37.03 57.70
C LYS A 546 -48.13 37.23 56.27
N ALA A 547 -47.59 36.21 55.61
CA ALA A 547 -47.39 36.24 54.16
C ALA A 547 -47.07 34.87 53.51
N LEU A 548 -47.33 33.74 54.18
CA LEU A 548 -46.99 32.40 53.66
C LEU A 548 -48.14 31.67 52.93
N VAL A 549 -49.29 32.32 52.68
CA VAL A 549 -50.41 31.68 51.95
C VAL A 549 -51.14 32.70 51.07
N GLN A 550 -50.87 32.69 49.76
CA GLN A 550 -51.88 32.91 48.72
C GLN A 550 -51.46 32.12 47.47
N PRO A 551 -51.98 30.89 47.25
CA PRO A 551 -52.14 30.39 45.90
C PRO A 551 -53.23 31.23 45.23
N GLN A 552 -52.92 31.89 44.12
CA GLN A 552 -53.91 32.60 43.31
C GLN A 552 -54.81 31.58 42.60
N GLU A 553 -55.88 31.12 43.24
CA GLU A 553 -57.03 30.54 42.52
C GLU A 553 -57.81 31.67 41.85
N LYS A 554 -57.50 31.96 40.58
CA LYS A 554 -58.44 32.66 39.69
C LYS A 554 -59.26 31.62 38.93
N VAL A 555 -60.44 31.31 39.47
CA VAL A 555 -61.53 30.68 38.71
C VAL A 555 -62.02 31.70 37.69
N MET A 556 -61.74 31.45 36.40
CA MET A 556 -62.28 32.26 35.30
C MET A 556 -63.46 31.50 34.69
N GLU A 557 -64.68 31.97 35.00
CA GLU A 557 -65.92 31.53 34.37
C GLU A 557 -65.85 31.78 32.86
N ALA A 558 -65.92 30.71 32.07
CA ALA A 558 -65.99 30.79 30.62
C ALA A 558 -67.42 31.14 30.17
N LYS A 559 -67.58 32.31 29.53
CA LYS A 559 -68.71 32.57 28.63
C LYS A 559 -68.41 31.94 27.26
N PRO A 560 -69.36 31.25 26.62
CA PRO A 560 -69.13 30.62 25.32
C PRO A 560 -69.23 31.66 24.20
N SER A 561 -68.14 31.90 23.46
CA SER A 561 -68.19 32.55 22.14
C SER A 561 -68.16 31.49 21.05
N THR A 562 -69.24 31.43 20.29
CA THR A 562 -69.42 30.64 19.06
C THR A 562 -68.29 30.86 18.05
N ALA A 563 -67.56 29.80 17.72
CA ALA A 563 -66.63 29.77 16.60
C ALA A 563 -67.22 28.93 15.45
N VAL A 564 -67.45 29.58 14.31
CA VAL A 564 -67.70 28.94 13.01
C VAL A 564 -66.35 28.51 12.45
N PRO A 565 -66.18 27.27 11.94
CA PRO A 565 -64.93 26.85 11.32
C PRO A 565 -64.88 27.33 9.86
N VAL A 566 -63.80 28.04 9.51
CA VAL A 566 -63.41 28.30 8.11
C VAL A 566 -62.27 27.34 7.77
N THR A 567 -62.53 26.48 6.80
CA THR A 567 -61.58 25.60 6.11
C THR A 567 -60.75 26.36 5.07
N ALA A 568 -59.45 26.05 4.99
CA ALA A 568 -58.55 26.24 3.82
C ALA A 568 -57.31 25.38 4.12
N GLU A 569 -57.02 24.26 3.45
CA GLU A 569 -56.49 24.12 2.06
C GLU A 569 -55.46 25.19 1.67
N GLY A 570 -54.21 24.73 1.48
CA GLY A 570 -53.02 25.49 1.11
C GLY A 570 -51.77 24.73 1.47
#